data_AF-A0A0A7EQJ6-F1
#
_entry.id   AF-A0A0A7EQJ6-F1
#
_cell.length_a   1.000
_cell.length_b   1.000
_cell.length_c   1.000
_cell.angle_alpha   90.00
_cell.angle_beta   90.00
_cell.angle_gamma   90.00
#
_symmetry.space_group_name_H-M   'P 1'
#
loop_
_entity.id
_entity.type
_entity.pdbx_description
1 polymer ?
#
loop_
_entity_poly.entity_id
_entity_poly.type
_entity_poly.pdbx_seq_one_letter_code
_entity_poly.pdbx_strand_id
1 'polypeptide(L)'
;FRMNLWMTFLLLNYVAFSFAEDDIIVQLWKKTGKIRGHVLKSGKGKDYYAFQEIPYAVPPIGHNRFKEPIEAEDWNGILNTTVNKKVCMQNNALAYTKIPDS
;
A
#
# COMPACT_ATOMS: atom_id res chain seq x y z
N PHE A 1 -33.42 33.47 10.39
CA PHE A 1 -32.89 32.69 9.24
C PHE A 1 -33.17 31.21 9.53
N ARG A 2 -34.18 30.61 8.89
CA ARG A 2 -34.62 29.23 9.17
C ARG A 2 -34.11 28.36 8.01
N MET A 3 -32.98 27.69 8.22
CA MET A 3 -32.36 26.85 7.19
C MET A 3 -33.24 25.61 6.98
N ASN A 4 -33.79 25.42 5.78
CA ASN A 4 -34.69 24.29 5.48
C ASN A 4 -33.93 22.97 5.53
N LEU A 5 -34.51 21.94 6.17
CA LEU A 5 -33.91 20.62 6.38
C LEU A 5 -33.46 19.93 5.07
N TRP A 6 -34.11 20.25 3.96
CA TRP A 6 -33.71 19.76 2.63
C TRP A 6 -32.40 20.38 2.12
N MET A 7 -32.16 21.66 2.41
CA MET A 7 -30.90 22.34 2.05
C MET A 7 -29.72 21.77 2.84
N THR A 8 -29.92 21.41 4.11
CA THR A 8 -28.87 20.73 4.90
C THR A 8 -28.57 19.33 4.37
N PHE A 9 -29.59 18.60 3.88
CA PHE A 9 -29.39 17.29 3.25
C PHE A 9 -28.65 17.37 1.92
N LEU A 10 -28.96 18.37 1.09
CA LEU A 10 -28.25 18.63 -0.16
C LEU A 10 -26.79 19.03 0.10
N LEU A 11 -26.55 19.88 1.09
CA LEU A 11 -25.20 20.25 1.51
C LEU A 11 -24.42 19.04 2.06
N LEU A 12 -25.03 18.21 2.91
CA LEU A 12 -24.41 16.99 3.43
C LEU A 12 -24.04 16.00 2.33
N ASN A 13 -24.91 15.80 1.34
CA ASN A 13 -24.61 14.93 0.20
C ASN A 13 -23.48 15.47 -0.67
N TYR A 14 -23.48 16.78 -0.95
CA TYR A 14 -22.43 17.42 -1.73
C TYR A 14 -21.06 17.37 -1.05
N VAL A 15 -21.04 17.59 0.27
CA VAL A 15 -19.83 17.47 1.08
C VAL A 15 -19.33 16.03 1.08
N ALA A 16 -20.20 15.04 1.30
CA ALA A 16 -19.83 13.62 1.29
C ALA A 16 -19.24 13.18 -0.07
N PHE A 17 -19.82 13.64 -1.18
CA PHE A 17 -19.33 13.31 -2.52
C PHE A 17 -17.92 13.88 -2.80
N SER A 18 -17.63 15.06 -2.25
CA SER A 18 -16.32 15.73 -2.45
C SER A 18 -15.15 15.01 -1.76
N PHE A 19 -15.43 14.09 -0.82
CA PHE A 19 -14.43 13.29 -0.11
C PHE A 19 -14.19 11.91 -0.73
N ALA A 20 -14.73 11.63 -1.92
CA ALA A 20 -14.42 10.39 -2.63
C ALA A 20 -12.98 10.43 -3.15
N GLU A 21 -12.07 9.75 -2.46
CA GLU A 21 -10.70 9.52 -2.93
C GLU A 21 -10.68 8.32 -3.89
N ASP A 22 -10.16 8.52 -5.11
CA ASP A 22 -10.04 7.47 -6.12
C ASP A 22 -9.02 6.41 -5.67
N ASP A 23 -9.51 5.21 -5.36
CA ASP A 23 -8.66 4.10 -4.94
C ASP A 23 -8.05 3.38 -6.16
N ILE A 24 -6.72 3.34 -6.26
CA ILE A 24 -6.01 2.70 -7.38
C ILE A 24 -5.88 1.20 -7.08
N ILE A 25 -6.87 0.41 -7.50
CA ILE A 25 -6.91 -1.04 -7.26
C ILE A 25 -6.61 -1.82 -8.54
N VAL A 26 -5.68 -2.77 -8.47
CA VAL A 26 -5.29 -3.64 -9.60
C VAL A 26 -5.41 -5.12 -9.23
N GLN A 27 -5.92 -5.93 -10.16
CA GLN A 27 -5.92 -7.39 -10.05
C GLN A 27 -4.61 -7.95 -10.60
N LEU A 28 -3.93 -8.80 -9.83
CA LEU A 28 -2.78 -9.56 -10.33
C LEU A 28 -3.26 -10.82 -11.05
N TRP A 29 -2.63 -11.15 -12.17
CA TRP A 29 -3.05 -12.26 -13.04
C TRP A 29 -2.89 -13.65 -12.40
N LYS A 30 -1.95 -13.76 -11.45
CA LYS A 30 -1.51 -15.03 -10.84
C LYS A 30 -1.88 -15.18 -9.37
N LYS A 31 -2.50 -14.16 -8.80
CA LYS A 31 -2.85 -14.07 -7.38
C LYS A 31 -4.35 -13.82 -7.26
N THR A 32 -4.96 -14.43 -6.26
CA THR A 32 -6.39 -14.27 -5.99
C THR A 32 -6.71 -12.87 -5.47
N GLY A 33 -5.80 -12.29 -4.68
CA GLY A 33 -5.94 -10.96 -4.10
C GLY A 33 -5.66 -9.79 -5.05
N LYS A 34 -6.22 -8.63 -4.73
CA LYS A 34 -5.98 -7.34 -5.40
C LYS A 34 -4.91 -6.54 -4.66
N ILE A 35 -4.34 -5.55 -5.32
CA ILE A 35 -3.36 -4.63 -4.72
C ILE A 35 -3.83 -3.18 -4.86
N ARG A 36 -3.55 -2.36 -3.85
CA ARG A 36 -3.79 -0.90 -3.84
C ARG A 36 -2.49 -0.15 -4.09
N GLY A 37 -2.43 0.61 -5.17
CA GLY A 37 -1.34 1.52 -5.50
C GLY A 37 -1.63 2.95 -5.06
N HIS A 38 -0.70 3.85 -5.40
CA HIS A 38 -0.85 5.30 -5.24
C HIS A 38 -0.04 6.04 -6.31
N VAL A 39 -0.27 7.34 -6.43
CA VAL A 39 0.51 8.21 -7.33
C VAL A 39 1.72 8.78 -6.58
N LEU A 40 2.90 8.67 -7.19
CA LEU A 40 4.12 9.34 -6.74
C LEU A 40 4.63 10.30 -7.81
N LYS A 41 5.44 11.27 -7.39
CA LYS A 41 6.14 12.20 -8.28
C LYS A 41 7.58 11.75 -8.50
N SER A 42 7.98 11.68 -9.77
CA SER A 42 9.38 11.52 -10.16
C SER A 42 10.20 12.75 -9.76
N GLY A 43 11.53 12.63 -9.69
CA GLY A 43 12.42 13.77 -9.45
C GLY A 43 12.28 14.92 -10.47
N LYS A 44 11.71 14.65 -11.65
CA LYS A 44 11.35 15.67 -12.67
C LYS A 44 9.89 16.15 -12.58
N GLY A 45 9.16 15.81 -11.52
CA GLY A 45 7.78 16.23 -11.28
C GLY A 45 6.69 15.45 -12.03
N LYS A 46 7.05 14.44 -12.83
CA LYS A 46 6.08 13.59 -13.54
C LYS A 46 5.44 12.58 -12.60
N ASP A 47 4.11 12.49 -12.66
CA ASP A 47 3.33 11.50 -11.91
C ASP A 47 3.52 10.08 -12.48
N TYR A 48 3.60 9.10 -11.60
CA TYR A 48 3.61 7.68 -11.93
C TYR A 48 2.86 6.86 -10.88
N TYR A 49 2.29 5.73 -11.31
CA TYR A 49 1.64 4.78 -10.42
C TYR A 49 2.67 3.88 -9.74
N ALA A 50 2.60 3.77 -8.42
CA ALA A 50 3.51 2.98 -7.61
C ALA A 50 2.74 1.88 -6.85
N PHE A 51 3.28 0.67 -6.92
CA PHE A 51 2.85 -0.50 -6.16
C PHE A 51 4.08 -1.11 -5.50
N GLN A 52 4.15 -1.05 -4.18
CA GLN A 52 5.34 -1.31 -3.38
C GLN A 52 5.11 -2.46 -2.39
N GLU A 53 6.17 -3.17 -2.02
CA GLU A 53 6.13 -4.29 -1.05
C GLU A 53 5.17 -5.46 -1.43
N ILE A 54 4.94 -5.69 -2.72
CA ILE A 54 4.18 -6.88 -3.17
C ILE A 54 4.99 -8.14 -2.81
N PRO A 55 4.45 -9.07 -2.00
CA PRO A 55 5.18 -10.26 -1.60
C PRO A 55 5.30 -11.23 -2.78
N TYR A 56 6.52 -11.61 -3.10
CA TYR A 56 6.82 -12.62 -4.12
C TYR A 56 7.33 -13.95 -3.52
N ALA A 57 7.80 -13.90 -2.27
CA ALA A 57 8.29 -15.06 -1.53
C ALA A 57 7.95 -14.97 -0.04
N VAL A 58 7.95 -16.12 0.63
CA VAL A 58 7.87 -16.21 2.09
C VAL A 58 9.11 -15.55 2.73
N PRO A 59 8.98 -14.87 3.88
CA PRO A 59 10.12 -14.26 4.56
C PRO A 59 11.27 -15.27 4.83
N PRO A 60 12.52 -14.93 4.46
CA PRO A 60 13.68 -15.82 4.60
C PRO A 60 14.26 -15.80 6.02
N ILE A 61 13.41 -16.04 7.02
CA ILE A 61 13.74 -16.01 8.44
C ILE A 61 13.63 -17.41 9.07
N GLY A 62 14.26 -17.61 10.24
CA GLY A 62 14.26 -18.90 10.94
C GLY A 62 14.77 -20.05 10.06
N HIS A 63 13.97 -21.12 9.95
CA HIS A 63 14.29 -22.30 9.15
C HIS A 63 14.36 -22.05 7.63
N ASN A 64 13.88 -20.90 7.15
CA ASN A 64 13.94 -20.50 5.73
C ASN A 64 15.20 -19.70 5.40
N ARG A 65 16.00 -19.31 6.42
CA ARG A 65 17.24 -18.57 6.18
C ARG A 65 18.24 -19.44 5.41
N PHE A 66 18.90 -18.84 4.43
CA PHE A 66 19.88 -19.51 3.54
C PHE A 66 19.31 -20.63 2.67
N LYS A 67 17.98 -20.68 2.51
CA LYS A 67 17.30 -21.60 1.59
C LYS A 67 16.78 -20.84 0.37
N GLU A 68 16.40 -21.62 -0.64
CA GLU A 68 15.71 -21.10 -1.82
C GLU A 68 14.40 -20.41 -1.44
N PRO A 69 14.00 -19.35 -2.17
CA PRO A 69 12.75 -18.65 -1.91
C PRO A 69 11.56 -19.56 -2.22
N ILE A 70 10.62 -19.60 -1.27
CA ILE A 70 9.35 -20.31 -1.43
C ILE A 70 8.31 -19.27 -1.87
N GLU A 71 7.47 -19.60 -2.85
CA GLU A 71 6.43 -18.68 -3.35
C GLU A 71 5.53 -18.17 -2.20
N ALA A 72 5.21 -16.87 -2.22
CA ALA A 72 4.33 -16.28 -1.23
C ALA A 72 2.89 -16.80 -1.37
N GLU A 73 2.25 -17.05 -0.23
CA GLU A 73 0.82 -17.34 -0.15
C GLU A 73 -0.01 -16.19 -0.72
N ASP A 74 -1.15 -16.55 -1.30
CA ASP A 74 -2.14 -15.59 -1.74
C ASP A 74 -2.76 -14.86 -0.53
N TRP A 75 -3.24 -13.64 -0.77
CA TRP A 75 -3.99 -12.86 0.23
C TRP A 75 -5.44 -12.69 -0.20
N ASN A 76 -6.32 -12.55 0.79
CA ASN A 76 -7.72 -12.25 0.57
C ASN A 76 -7.95 -10.74 0.53
N GLY A 77 -8.81 -10.27 -0.37
CA GLY A 77 -9.19 -8.86 -0.46
C GLY A 77 -8.13 -7.99 -1.17
N ILE A 78 -7.89 -6.79 -0.64
CA ILE A 78 -7.00 -5.78 -1.22
C ILE A 78 -5.78 -5.59 -0.30
N LEU A 79 -4.60 -5.94 -0.80
CA LEU A 79 -3.32 -5.68 -0.12
C LEU A 79 -2.91 -4.23 -0.32
N ASN A 80 -2.59 -3.53 0.77
CA ASN A 80 -2.11 -2.16 0.69
C ASN A 80 -0.63 -2.11 0.26
N THR A 81 -0.36 -1.61 -0.94
CA THR A 81 0.99 -1.56 -1.55
C THR A 81 1.48 -0.11 -1.70
N THR A 82 1.13 0.74 -0.74
CA THR A 82 1.42 2.19 -0.76
C THR A 82 2.59 2.63 0.12
N VAL A 83 3.34 1.67 0.65
CA VAL A 83 4.44 1.90 1.60
C VAL A 83 5.67 1.12 1.15
N ASN A 84 6.85 1.74 1.29
CA ASN A 84 8.15 1.12 0.99
C ASN A 84 9.14 1.33 2.14
N LYS A 85 9.18 0.38 3.07
CA LYS A 85 9.98 0.39 4.30
C LYS A 85 10.86 -0.85 4.46
N LYS A 86 10.57 -1.94 3.73
CA LYS A 86 11.32 -3.21 3.83
C LYS A 86 12.62 -3.16 3.02
N VAL A 87 13.75 -3.30 3.70
CA VAL A 87 15.09 -3.40 3.10
C VAL A 87 15.83 -4.59 3.70
N CYS A 88 16.65 -5.26 2.90
CA CYS A 88 17.47 -6.38 3.36
C CYS A 88 18.59 -5.94 4.30
N MET A 89 19.09 -6.86 5.14
CA MET A 89 20.27 -6.59 5.95
C MET A 89 21.49 -6.34 5.05
N GLN A 90 22.14 -5.20 5.24
CA GLN A 90 23.32 -4.77 4.50
C GLN A 90 24.26 -3.99 5.43
N ASN A 91 25.57 -4.08 5.19
CA ASN A 91 26.56 -3.26 5.91
C ASN A 91 26.48 -1.82 5.40
N ASN A 92 25.61 -1.02 6.01
CA ASN A 92 25.47 0.39 5.69
C ASN A 92 25.44 1.20 6.98
N ALA A 93 26.20 2.31 7.05
CA ALA A 93 26.27 3.15 8.26
C ALA A 93 24.91 3.75 8.65
N LEU A 94 23.95 3.83 7.72
CA LEU A 94 22.61 4.38 7.91
C LEU A 94 21.51 3.34 8.19
N ALA A 95 21.81 2.03 8.13
CA ALA A 95 20.82 0.97 8.31
C ALA A 95 20.69 0.46 9.77
N TYR A 96 21.52 0.98 10.69
CA TYR A 96 21.58 0.55 12.09
C TYR A 96 20.55 1.19 13.01
N THR A 97 19.68 2.09 12.52
CA THR A 97 18.66 2.70 13.38
C THR A 97 17.37 1.89 13.35
N LYS A 98 17.21 1.06 14.40
CA LYS A 98 16.00 0.33 14.81
C LYS A 98 15.82 -1.06 14.19
N ILE A 99 16.61 -2.00 14.70
CA ILE A 99 16.09 -3.34 14.96
C ILE A 99 15.08 -3.17 16.11
N PRO A 100 13.77 -3.44 15.94
CA PRO A 100 12.86 -3.51 17.09
C PRO A 100 13.31 -4.68 17.95
N ASP A 101 13.40 -4.46 19.25
CA ASP A 101 13.87 -5.46 20.21
C ASP A 101 13.15 -6.81 19.99
N SER A 102 13.97 -7.86 20.01
CA SER A 102 13.60 -9.27 19.97
C SER A 102 12.46 -9.64 20.90
#